data_AF-A0A4Y2M839-F1
#
_entry.id   AF-A0A4Y2M839-F1
#
_cell.length_a   1.000
_cell.length_b   1.000
_cell.length_c   1.000
_cell.angle_alpha   90.00
_cell.angle_beta   90.00
_cell.angle_gamma   90.00
#
_symmetry.space_group_name_H-M   'P 1'
#
loop_
_entity.id
_entity.type
_entity.pdbx_description
1 polymer ?
#
loop_
_entity_poly.entity_id
_entity_poly.type
_entity_poly.pdbx_seq_one_letter_code
_entity_poly.pdbx_strand_id
1 'polypeptide(L)'
;MSWIKAHAGCIGNEEAERVAKEAAETENFPETPLEFPKSFIKRFLHQKMLATWLMAWDDGNTGRLIHNIISKVSLQPINWTRNEVLFFTGHGHLPSFLQKFNLAETSLSSCGVIGTPIH
;
A
#
# COMPACT_ATOMS: atom_id res chain seq x y z
N MET A 1 -29.55 19.99 -23.01
CA MET A 1 -29.43 18.56 -23.35
C MET A 1 -30.81 17.94 -23.29
N SER A 2 -31.25 17.28 -24.36
CA SER A 2 -32.50 16.52 -24.41
C SER A 2 -32.17 15.05 -24.60
N TRP A 3 -32.63 14.18 -23.69
CA TRP A 3 -32.48 12.74 -23.82
C TRP A 3 -33.51 12.21 -24.81
N ILE A 4 -33.05 11.43 -25.79
CA ILE A 4 -33.91 10.76 -26.77
C ILE A 4 -33.77 9.26 -26.56
N LYS A 5 -34.90 8.56 -26.50
CA LYS A 5 -34.97 7.12 -26.25
C LYS A 5 -34.38 6.33 -27.44
N ALA A 6 -33.68 5.24 -27.14
CA ALA A 6 -33.26 4.27 -28.15
C ALA A 6 -34.47 3.67 -28.90
N HIS A 7 -34.28 3.29 -30.16
CA HIS A 7 -35.32 2.72 -31.04
C HIS A 7 -36.56 3.61 -31.24
N ALA A 8 -36.40 4.93 -31.19
CA ALA A 8 -37.47 5.88 -31.43
C ALA A 8 -37.65 6.28 -32.92
N GLY A 9 -36.98 5.59 -33.87
CA GLY A 9 -36.99 5.96 -35.28
C GLY A 9 -36.04 7.09 -35.66
N CYS A 10 -35.22 7.56 -34.71
CA CYS A 10 -34.29 8.67 -34.95
C CYS A 10 -33.01 8.15 -35.61
N ILE A 11 -32.83 8.46 -36.90
CA ILE A 11 -31.71 8.01 -37.74
C ILE A 11 -30.34 8.16 -37.05
N GLY A 12 -30.06 9.32 -36.44
CA GLY A 12 -28.79 9.55 -35.76
C GLY A 12 -28.56 8.68 -34.52
N ASN A 13 -29.63 8.32 -33.81
CA ASN A 13 -29.54 7.46 -32.63
C ASN A 13 -29.42 5.99 -33.04
N GLU A 14 -30.12 5.58 -34.10
CA GLU A 14 -30.02 4.24 -34.66
C GLU A 14 -28.65 3.98 -35.28
N GLU A 15 -28.06 4.97 -35.95
CA GLU A 15 -26.71 4.85 -36.49
C GLU A 15 -25.67 4.81 -35.36
N ALA A 16 -25.82 5.64 -34.33
CA ALA A 16 -24.94 5.59 -33.15
C ALA A 16 -25.03 4.23 -32.44
N GLU A 17 -26.23 3.65 -32.32
CA GLU A 17 -26.44 2.33 -31.75
C GLU A 17 -25.87 1.21 -32.63
N ARG A 18 -26.06 1.29 -33.95
CA ARG A 18 -25.49 0.36 -34.92
C ARG A 18 -23.96 0.34 -34.82
N VAL A 19 -23.34 1.52 -34.79
CA VAL A 19 -21.88 1.67 -34.65
C VAL A 19 -21.40 1.14 -33.29
N ALA A 20 -22.12 1.40 -32.20
CA ALA A 20 -21.78 0.86 -30.88
C ALA A 20 -21.86 -0.67 -30.82
N LYS A 21 -22.88 -1.25 -31.45
CA LYS A 21 -23.04 -2.71 -31.55
C LYS A 21 -21.98 -3.35 -32.43
N GLU A 22 -21.69 -2.74 -33.58
CA GLU A 22 -20.63 -3.17 -34.49
C GLU A 22 -19.27 -3.13 -33.78
N ALA A 23 -18.97 -2.07 -33.02
CA ALA A 23 -17.77 -1.97 -32.21
C ALA A 23 -17.68 -3.07 -31.12
N ALA A 24 -18.79 -3.33 -30.41
CA ALA A 24 -18.84 -4.38 -29.40
C ALA A 24 -18.66 -5.81 -29.97
N GLU A 25 -19.10 -6.04 -31.21
CA GLU A 25 -18.96 -7.32 -31.91
C GLU A 25 -17.60 -7.46 -32.62
N THR A 26 -16.98 -6.36 -33.05
CA THR A 26 -15.63 -6.34 -33.65
C THR A 26 -14.52 -6.36 -32.62
N GLU A 27 -14.78 -5.98 -31.37
CA GLU A 27 -13.95 -6.32 -30.20
C GLU A 27 -14.03 -7.82 -29.88
N ASN A 28 -13.78 -8.68 -30.88
CA ASN A 28 -13.19 -9.99 -30.67
C ASN A 28 -11.74 -9.78 -30.20
N PHE A 29 -11.56 -9.16 -29.03
CA PHE A 29 -10.38 -9.47 -28.26
C PHE A 29 -10.44 -10.98 -28.05
N PRO A 30 -9.42 -11.75 -28.48
CA PRO A 30 -9.32 -13.09 -27.98
C PRO A 30 -9.26 -12.92 -26.47
N GLU A 31 -10.34 -13.28 -25.78
CA GLU A 31 -10.30 -13.64 -24.38
C GLU A 31 -9.34 -14.82 -24.34
N THR A 32 -8.05 -14.52 -24.36
CA THR A 32 -7.01 -15.49 -24.05
C THR A 32 -7.37 -15.89 -22.64
N PRO A 33 -7.86 -17.11 -22.42
CA PRO A 33 -8.20 -17.53 -21.07
C PRO A 33 -6.88 -17.44 -20.33
N LEU A 34 -6.81 -16.54 -19.34
CA LEU A 34 -5.65 -16.50 -18.46
C LEU A 34 -5.43 -17.94 -17.98
N GLU A 35 -4.25 -18.50 -18.29
CA GLU A 35 -3.93 -19.91 -18.00
C GLU A 35 -4.16 -20.27 -16.53
N PHE A 36 -4.23 -19.24 -15.67
CA PHE A 36 -4.51 -19.37 -14.26
C PHE A 36 -5.69 -18.49 -13.83
N PRO A 37 -6.53 -18.98 -12.90
CA PRO A 37 -7.54 -18.17 -12.25
C PRO A 37 -6.93 -16.91 -11.61
N LYS A 38 -7.65 -15.79 -11.63
CA LYS A 38 -7.22 -14.53 -10.98
C LYS A 38 -6.83 -14.72 -9.50
N SER A 39 -7.50 -15.63 -8.79
CA SER A 39 -7.19 -15.99 -7.41
C SER A 39 -5.80 -16.61 -7.25
N PHE A 40 -5.36 -17.43 -8.21
CA PHE A 40 -4.03 -18.01 -8.22
C PHE A 40 -2.96 -16.94 -8.40
N ILE A 41 -3.13 -16.08 -9.41
CA ILE A 41 -2.19 -14.98 -9.70
C ILE A 41 -2.06 -14.07 -8.47
N LYS A 42 -3.19 -13.69 -7.87
CA LYS A 42 -3.21 -12.85 -6.65
C LYS A 42 -2.46 -13.51 -5.50
N ARG A 43 -2.72 -14.81 -5.23
CA ARG A 43 -2.03 -15.56 -4.17
C ARG A 43 -0.52 -15.64 -4.43
N PHE A 44 -0.13 -15.93 -5.66
CA PHE A 44 1.28 -16.03 -6.06
C PHE A 44 2.00 -14.69 -5.86
N LEU A 45 1.40 -13.58 -6.30
CA LEU A 45 1.96 -12.25 -6.11
C LEU A 45 2.09 -11.88 -4.64
N HIS A 46 1.07 -12.17 -3.82
CA HIS A 46 1.13 -11.94 -2.37
C HIS A 46 2.27 -12.72 -1.71
N GLN A 47 2.44 -14.00 -2.07
CA GLN A 47 3.51 -14.84 -1.53
C GLN A 47 4.90 -14.31 -1.92
N LYS A 48 5.09 -13.96 -3.19
CA LYS A 48 6.36 -13.42 -3.68
C LYS A 48 6.68 -12.07 -3.01
N MET A 49 5.68 -11.19 -2.90
CA MET A 49 5.82 -9.91 -2.21
C MET A 49 6.22 -10.09 -0.75
N LEU A 50 5.52 -10.95 0.01
CA LEU A 50 5.84 -11.21 1.42
C LEU A 50 7.24 -11.80 1.59
N ALA A 51 7.67 -12.71 0.72
CA ALA A 51 9.01 -13.27 0.77
C ALA A 51 10.09 -12.20 0.53
N THR A 52 9.93 -11.38 -0.51
CA THR A 52 10.86 -10.27 -0.77
C THR A 52 10.91 -9.27 0.38
N TRP A 53 9.75 -8.93 0.95
CA TRP A 53 9.65 -8.04 2.08
C TRP A 53 10.27 -8.61 3.34
N LEU A 54 10.09 -9.91 3.62
CA LEU A 54 10.71 -10.57 4.77
C LEU A 54 12.23 -10.56 4.65
N MET A 55 12.77 -10.89 3.48
CA MET A 55 14.22 -10.83 3.24
C MET A 55 14.77 -9.42 3.48
N ALA A 56 14.13 -8.39 2.92
CA ALA A 56 14.54 -7.00 3.18
C ALA A 56 14.36 -6.58 4.65
N TRP A 57 13.33 -7.12 5.32
CA TRP A 57 13.07 -6.85 6.73
C TRP A 57 14.13 -7.47 7.63
N ASP A 58 14.59 -8.68 7.33
CA ASP A 58 15.61 -9.39 8.08
C ASP A 58 17.01 -8.82 7.83
N ASP A 59 17.38 -8.52 6.58
CA ASP A 59 18.72 -8.04 6.21
C ASP A 59 18.93 -6.54 6.48
N GLY A 60 17.85 -5.75 6.56
CA GLY A 60 17.93 -4.31 6.75
C GLY A 60 18.46 -3.93 8.14
N ASN A 61 19.06 -2.73 8.28
CA ASN A 61 19.45 -2.18 9.60
C ASN A 61 18.52 -1.06 10.10
N THR A 62 17.59 -0.58 9.26
CA THR A 62 16.59 0.40 9.69
C THR A 62 15.51 -0.28 10.52
N GLY A 63 15.06 0.37 11.60
CA GLY A 63 13.94 -0.13 12.41
C GLY A 63 14.22 -1.42 13.18
N ARG A 64 15.47 -1.76 13.49
CA ARG A 64 15.83 -3.02 14.20
C ARG A 64 15.11 -3.21 15.53
N LEU A 65 14.82 -2.13 16.24
CA LEU A 65 14.02 -2.20 17.47
C LEU A 65 12.63 -2.77 17.20
N ILE A 66 12.01 -2.37 16.10
CA ILE A 66 10.70 -2.88 15.69
C ILE A 66 10.83 -4.33 15.18
N HIS A 67 11.90 -4.67 14.47
CA HIS A 67 12.17 -6.05 14.02
C HIS A 67 12.27 -7.02 15.20
N ASN A 68 12.94 -6.63 16.28
CA ASN A 68 13.05 -7.45 17.49
C ASN A 68 11.67 -7.74 18.15
N ILE A 69 10.67 -6.89 17.93
CA ILE A 69 9.31 -7.06 18.45
C ILE A 69 8.44 -7.81 17.42
N ILE A 70 8.58 -7.44 16.14
CA ILE A 70 7.82 -7.94 15.01
C ILE A 70 8.81 -8.47 13.97
N SER A 71 9.27 -9.70 14.19
CA SER A 71 10.28 -10.33 13.32
C SER A 71 9.70 -10.88 12.02
N LYS A 72 8.37 -10.96 11.90
CA LYS A 72 7.68 -11.48 10.70
C LYS A 72 6.85 -10.39 10.05
N VAL A 73 6.97 -10.27 8.73
CA VAL A 73 6.09 -9.41 7.93
C VAL A 73 4.71 -10.07 7.78
N SER A 74 3.66 -9.27 7.87
CA SER A 74 2.28 -9.72 7.73
C SER A 74 1.46 -8.63 7.03
N LEU A 75 0.42 -9.05 6.32
CA LEU A 75 -0.59 -8.13 5.77
C LEU A 75 -1.63 -7.72 6.82
N GLN A 76 -1.66 -8.39 7.96
CA GLN A 76 -2.55 -8.04 9.06
C GLN A 76 -1.95 -6.85 9.82
N PRO A 77 -2.74 -5.78 10.05
CA PRO A 77 -2.28 -4.67 10.86
C PRO A 77 -2.10 -5.12 12.31
N ILE A 78 -1.14 -4.48 12.98
CA ILE A 78 -0.91 -4.69 14.40
C ILE A 78 -1.66 -3.59 15.15
N ASN A 79 -2.38 -3.97 16.20
CA ASN A 79 -3.20 -3.06 17.00
C ASN A 79 -2.35 -2.25 17.99
N TRP A 80 -1.37 -1.50 17.49
CA TRP A 80 -0.62 -0.54 18.30
C TRP A 80 -1.39 0.78 18.39
N THR A 81 -1.43 1.35 19.58
CA THR A 81 -1.87 2.71 19.82
C THR A 81 -0.92 3.71 19.17
N ARG A 82 -1.41 4.93 18.94
CA ARG A 82 -0.56 6.02 18.41
C ARG A 82 0.70 6.25 19.25
N ASN A 83 0.60 6.14 20.57
CA ASN A 83 1.74 6.36 21.46
C ASN A 83 2.78 5.24 21.34
N GLU A 84 2.36 3.99 21.20
CA GLU A 84 3.27 2.87 20.97
C GLU A 84 3.98 2.99 19.62
N VAL A 85 3.25 3.36 18.55
CA VAL A 85 3.86 3.62 17.24
C VAL A 85 4.91 4.73 17.35
N LEU A 86 4.59 5.86 17.97
CA LEU A 86 5.54 6.96 18.13
C LEU A 86 6.75 6.53 18.96
N PHE A 87 6.52 5.83 20.07
CA PHE A 87 7.59 5.36 20.92
C PHE A 87 8.53 4.40 20.19
N PHE A 88 8.05 3.29 19.63
CA PHE A 88 8.91 2.28 19.01
C PHE A 88 9.57 2.73 17.70
N THR A 89 8.98 3.70 17.00
CA THR A 89 9.61 4.33 15.83
C THR A 89 10.63 5.41 16.21
N GLY A 90 10.82 5.70 17.50
CA GLY A 90 11.73 6.75 17.95
C GLY A 90 11.25 8.15 17.61
N HIS A 91 9.94 8.36 17.56
CA HIS A 91 9.30 9.65 17.29
C HIS A 91 8.72 10.28 18.57
N GLY A 92 8.41 11.57 18.49
CA GLY A 92 7.76 12.32 19.57
C GLY A 92 8.77 13.05 20.47
N HIS A 93 8.53 13.04 21.78
CA HIS A 93 9.32 13.82 22.75
C HIS A 93 10.61 13.13 23.18
N LEU A 94 11.28 12.46 22.24
CA LEU A 94 12.57 11.83 22.49
C LEU A 94 13.69 12.82 22.13
N PRO A 95 14.66 13.08 23.04
CA PRO A 95 15.77 13.99 22.76
C PRO A 95 16.50 13.70 21.44
N SER A 96 16.73 12.41 21.13
CA SER A 96 17.36 11.99 19.87
C SER A 96 16.52 12.29 18.63
N PHE A 97 15.19 12.32 18.76
CA PHE A 97 14.28 12.70 17.69
C PHE A 97 14.25 14.21 17.51
N LEU A 98 14.07 14.95 18.61
CA LEU A 98 14.00 16.41 18.59
C LEU A 98 15.28 17.04 18.04
N GLN A 99 16.46 16.50 18.39
CA GLN A 99 17.73 16.98 17.85
C GLN A 99 17.81 16.87 16.33
N LYS A 100 17.30 15.78 15.73
CA LYS A 100 17.31 15.59 14.26
C LYS A 100 16.56 16.69 13.50
N PHE A 101 15.56 17.29 14.14
CA PHE A 101 14.76 18.38 13.57
C PHE A 101 15.19 19.76 14.07
N ASN A 102 16.34 19.86 14.74
CA ASN A 102 16.85 21.10 15.35
C ASN A 102 15.87 21.72 16.36
N LEU A 103 15.04 20.89 17.01
CA LEU A 103 14.11 21.29 18.06
C LEU A 103 14.72 21.16 19.47
N ALA A 104 15.89 20.52 19.57
CA ALA A 104 16.67 20.41 20.80
C ALA A 104 18.17 20.53 20.46
N GLU A 105 18.95 21.11 21.37
CA GLU A 105 20.40 21.28 21.20
C GLU A 105 21.17 19.96 21.31
N THR A 106 20.67 19.04 22.13
CA THR A 106 21.34 17.77 22.47
C THR A 106 20.40 16.58 22.29
N SER A 107 20.94 15.43 21.91
CA SER A 107 20.23 14.15 21.90
C SER A 107 20.28 13.40 23.23
N LEU A 108 20.93 13.97 24.25
CA LEU A 108 21.03 13.38 25.57
C LEU A 108 19.76 13.65 26.39
N SER A 109 19.33 12.63 27.12
CA SER A 109 18.29 12.72 28.15
C SER A 109 18.87 13.22 29.47
N SER A 110 18.01 13.44 30.47
CA SER A 110 18.40 13.91 31.81
C SER A 110 19.36 12.96 32.55
N CYS A 111 19.45 11.70 32.13
CA CYS A 111 20.42 10.73 32.65
C CYS A 111 21.76 10.71 31.90
N GLY A 112 22.01 11.64 30.96
CA GLY A 112 23.33 11.82 30.32
C GLY A 112 23.62 10.86 29.16
N VAL A 113 22.58 10.25 28.62
CA VAL A 113 22.58 9.13 27.66
C VAL A 113 21.66 9.48 26.50
N ILE A 114 21.84 8.87 25.33
CA ILE A 114 21.05 9.24 24.15
C ILE A 114 19.59 8.88 24.39
N GLY A 115 18.71 9.88 24.35
CA GLY A 115 17.27 9.75 24.59
C GLY A 115 16.57 9.07 23.41
N THR A 116 16.63 7.75 23.39
CA THR A 116 16.01 6.84 22.41
C THR A 116 14.81 6.13 23.05
N PRO A 117 14.04 5.31 22.32
CA PRO A 117 12.94 4.57 22.95
C PRO A 117 13.38 3.63 24.08
N ILE A 118 14.63 3.19 24.09
CA ILE A 118 15.12 2.17 25.05
C ILE A 118 15.94 2.81 26.17
N HIS A 119 16.36 4.08 26.01
CA HIS A 119 17.33 4.73 26.88
C HIS A 119 17.03 6.23 27.04
#